data_AF-J3LQR1-F1
#
_entry.id   AF-J3LQR1-F1
#
_cell.length_a   1.000
_cell.length_b   1.000
_cell.length_c   1.000
_cell.angle_alpha   90.00
_cell.angle_beta   90.00
_cell.angle_gamma   90.00
#
_symmetry.space_group_name_H-M   'P 1'
#
loop_
_entity.id
_entity.type
_entity.pdbx_description
1 polymer ?
#
loop_
_entity_poly.entity_id
_entity_poly.type
_entity_poly.pdbx_seq_one_letter_code
_entity_poly.pdbx_strand_id
1 'polypeptide(L)'
;MAWSFAWMFIKTKPNGKDIIIGVLVPRLSSREISQAVGLVGCVITPHNVFLHSALVQSRKIDPHKEYQVREALRYYTIESTMALVVPFMINLFVTTVFAKGFYGTKEAGNIGLENAGHFLQEKFGGGFFPILYIWGIGLLAAGTSSTITGTYAGQFIMSGFLNWRLKKWIRALITRSFAIVPTITIALYFNASDSALDVLNEWLNVLQSIQIPFALIPLVTLVSKEQVMGVFKIGPRTQVICLTYTAYSISSDYHE
;
A
#
# COMPACT_ATOMS: atom_id res chain seq x y z
N MET A 1 15.73 -3.94 4.96
CA MET A 1 15.04 -2.64 5.09
C MET A 1 14.36 -2.47 6.45
N ALA A 2 13.37 -3.28 6.84
CA ALA A 2 12.67 -3.12 8.12
C ALA A 2 13.61 -3.02 9.34
N TRP A 3 14.53 -3.98 9.50
CA TRP A 3 15.53 -3.96 10.57
C TRP A 3 16.47 -2.75 10.52
N SER A 4 16.85 -2.31 9.32
CA SER A 4 17.71 -1.13 9.12
C SER A 4 17.02 0.14 9.60
N PHE A 5 15.75 0.34 9.21
CA PHE A 5 14.95 1.48 9.67
C PHE A 5 14.60 1.41 11.14
N ALA A 6 14.36 0.22 11.69
CA ALA A 6 14.18 0.04 13.14
C ALA A 6 15.45 0.46 13.91
N TRP A 7 16.64 0.07 13.43
CA TRP A 7 17.90 0.49 14.02
C TRP A 7 18.12 2.01 13.91
N MET A 8 17.85 2.59 12.74
CA MET A 8 17.91 4.05 12.54
C MET A 8 16.94 4.79 13.45
N PHE A 9 15.72 4.29 13.61
CA PHE A 9 14.72 4.85 14.52
C PHE A 9 15.23 4.90 15.97
N ILE A 10 15.80 3.80 16.46
CA ILE A 10 16.39 3.74 17.81
C ILE A 10 17.55 4.74 17.94
N LYS A 11 18.44 4.79 16.94
CA LYS A 11 19.60 5.71 16.95
C LYS A 11 19.18 7.18 16.89
N THR A 12 18.10 7.51 16.18
CA THR A 12 17.60 8.88 16.03
C THR A 12 16.99 9.40 17.34
N LYS A 13 16.65 8.53 18.30
CA LYS A 13 16.02 8.87 19.59
C LYS A 13 14.90 9.91 19.43
N PRO A 14 13.84 9.61 18.66
CA PRO A 14 12.72 10.54 18.51
C PRO A 14 11.94 10.65 19.83
N ASN A 15 11.21 11.75 20.02
CA ASN A 15 10.40 11.94 21.22
C ASN A 15 9.23 10.95 21.22
N GLY A 16 9.31 9.91 22.05
CA GLY A 16 8.29 8.87 22.11
C GLY A 16 6.91 9.38 22.52
N LYS A 17 6.84 10.47 23.31
CA LYS A 17 5.56 11.07 23.71
C LYS A 17 4.83 11.66 22.49
N ASP A 18 5.54 12.39 21.63
CA ASP A 18 4.96 13.01 20.45
C ASP A 18 4.50 11.97 19.42
N ILE A 19 5.24 10.86 19.30
CA ILE A 19 4.85 9.73 18.43
C ILE A 19 3.55 9.09 18.95
N ILE A 20 3.49 8.76 20.24
CA ILE A 20 2.31 8.12 20.83
C ILE A 20 1.09 9.04 20.69
N ILE A 21 1.26 10.34 20.93
CA ILE A 21 0.20 11.33 20.72
C ILE A 21 -0.22 11.38 19.25
N GLY A 22 0.72 11.38 18.30
CA GLY A 22 0.41 11.39 16.87
C GLY A 22 -0.28 10.13 16.36
N VAL A 23 0.02 8.97 16.96
CA VAL A 23 -0.64 7.70 16.62
C VAL A 23 -2.06 7.63 17.21
N LEU A 24 -2.28 8.18 18.40
CA LEU A 24 -3.58 8.12 19.09
C LEU A 24 -4.52 9.28 18.70
N VAL A 25 -3.98 10.45 18.37
CA VAL A 25 -4.75 11.67 18.09
C VAL A 25 -4.33 12.23 16.73
N PRO A 26 -5.09 11.93 15.66
CA PRO A 26 -4.80 12.51 14.36
C PRO A 26 -5.11 14.01 14.38
N ARG A 27 -4.07 14.84 14.31
CA ARG A 27 -4.19 16.29 14.09
C ARG A 27 -3.77 16.56 12.65
N LEU A 28 -4.74 16.79 11.77
CA LEU A 28 -4.52 17.09 10.36
C LEU A 28 -4.98 18.53 10.10
N SER A 29 -4.13 19.36 9.50
CA SER A 29 -4.55 20.62 8.89
C SER A 29 -5.11 20.34 7.49
N SER A 30 -5.92 21.26 6.96
CA SER A 30 -6.58 21.10 5.65
C SER A 30 -5.60 20.79 4.51
N ARG A 31 -4.33 21.17 4.63
CA ARG A 31 -3.29 20.95 3.62
C ARG A 31 -2.66 19.56 3.69
N GLU A 32 -2.69 18.90 4.85
CA GLU A 32 -2.14 17.54 5.02
C GLU A 32 -3.18 16.44 4.77
N ILE A 33 -4.46 16.78 4.63
CA ILE A 33 -5.53 15.80 4.40
C ILE A 33 -5.30 15.02 3.10
N SER A 34 -4.95 15.70 1.99
CA SER A 34 -4.66 15.00 0.71
C SER A 34 -3.49 14.03 0.86
N GLN A 35 -2.38 14.46 1.46
CA GLN A 35 -1.23 13.56 1.71
C GLN A 35 -1.58 12.37 2.61
N ALA A 36 -2.39 12.59 3.65
CA ALA A 36 -2.84 11.52 4.53
C ALA A 36 -3.74 10.52 3.80
N VAL A 37 -4.61 10.99 2.91
CA VAL A 37 -5.47 10.12 2.11
C VAL A 37 -4.68 9.39 1.02
N GLY A 38 -3.76 10.04 0.33
CA GLY A 38 -2.83 9.37 -0.59
C GLY A 38 -2.04 8.25 0.10
N LEU A 39 -1.56 8.49 1.33
CA LEU A 39 -0.90 7.45 2.14
C LEU A 39 -1.84 6.26 2.43
N VAL A 40 -3.09 6.56 2.78
CA VAL A 40 -4.12 5.54 3.04
C VAL A 40 -4.45 4.75 1.76
N GLY A 41 -4.60 5.42 0.62
CA GLY A 41 -4.84 4.81 -0.68
C GLY A 41 -3.70 3.91 -1.12
N CYS A 42 -2.45 4.31 -0.86
CA CYS A 42 -1.26 3.48 -1.08
C CYS A 42 -1.25 2.21 -0.21
N VAL A 43 -1.79 2.26 1.01
CA VAL A 43 -1.86 1.09 1.89
C VAL A 43 -3.02 0.17 1.51
N ILE A 44 -4.18 0.73 1.13
CA ILE A 44 -5.38 -0.02 0.80
C ILE A 44 -5.55 -0.08 -0.71
N THR A 45 -4.79 -0.97 -1.35
CA THR A 45 -4.90 -1.16 -2.79
C THR A 45 -6.01 -2.17 -3.15
N PRO A 46 -6.86 -1.88 -4.16
CA PRO A 46 -7.93 -2.78 -4.58
C PRO A 46 -7.45 -4.19 -4.97
N HIS A 47 -6.31 -4.27 -5.65
CA HIS A 47 -5.74 -5.55 -6.08
C HIS A 47 -5.35 -6.47 -4.91
N ASN A 48 -4.96 -5.90 -3.76
CA ASN A 48 -4.65 -6.68 -2.56
C ASN A 48 -5.90 -7.33 -1.95
N VAL A 49 -7.07 -6.67 -2.04
CA VAL A 49 -8.35 -7.23 -1.60
C VAL A 49 -8.70 -8.49 -2.40
N PHE A 50 -8.56 -8.43 -3.73
CA PHE A 50 -8.79 -9.60 -4.60
C PHE A 50 -7.76 -10.70 -4.37
N LEU A 51 -6.48 -10.34 -4.26
CA LEU A 51 -5.41 -11.30 -4.03
C LEU A 51 -5.57 -12.03 -2.69
N HIS A 52 -5.82 -11.31 -1.60
CA HIS A 52 -5.99 -11.89 -0.28
C HIS A 52 -7.21 -12.81 -0.23
N SER A 53 -8.32 -12.41 -0.86
CA SER A 53 -9.52 -13.24 -0.98
C SER A 53 -9.26 -14.56 -1.71
N ALA A 54 -8.39 -14.55 -2.72
CA ALA A 54 -8.00 -15.74 -3.47
C ALA A 54 -6.98 -16.62 -2.72
N LEU A 55 -6.02 -16.01 -2.01
CA LEU A 55 -5.03 -16.75 -1.22
C LEU A 55 -5.68 -17.52 -0.06
N VAL A 56 -6.72 -16.98 0.55
CA VAL A 56 -7.53 -17.65 1.57
C VAL A 56 -8.16 -18.95 1.05
N GLN A 57 -8.45 -19.06 -0.26
CA GLN A 57 -8.98 -20.28 -0.87
C GLN A 57 -7.90 -21.33 -1.17
N SER A 58 -6.62 -20.99 -1.05
CA SER A 58 -5.53 -21.94 -1.31
C SER A 58 -5.38 -23.00 -0.22
N ARG A 59 -5.88 -22.74 1.00
CA ARG A 59 -5.90 -23.74 2.08
C ARG A 59 -7.16 -24.60 1.93
N LYS A 60 -6.97 -25.93 2.05
CA LYS A 60 -8.07 -26.89 2.01
C LYS A 60 -8.87 -26.81 3.31
N ILE A 61 -10.03 -26.16 3.26
CA ILE A 61 -10.98 -26.06 4.37
C ILE A 61 -12.29 -26.67 3.89
N ASP A 62 -12.94 -27.49 4.72
CA ASP A 62 -14.26 -28.03 4.43
C ASP A 62 -15.33 -26.97 4.78
N PRO A 63 -16.02 -26.37 3.79
CA PRO A 63 -17.00 -25.30 4.03
C PRO A 63 -18.26 -25.80 4.74
N HIS A 64 -18.49 -27.11 4.80
CA HIS A 64 -19.67 -27.69 5.46
C HIS A 64 -19.50 -27.83 6.98
N LYS A 65 -18.27 -27.70 7.49
CA LYS A 65 -17.97 -27.80 8.92
C LYS A 65 -17.75 -26.42 9.52
N GLU A 66 -18.77 -25.89 10.18
CA GLU A 66 -18.73 -24.56 10.80
C GLU A 66 -17.53 -24.35 11.72
N TYR A 67 -17.16 -25.37 12.50
CA TYR A 67 -15.98 -25.32 13.38
C TYR A 67 -14.69 -25.04 12.62
N GLN A 68 -14.47 -25.72 11.49
CA GLN A 68 -13.26 -25.55 10.67
C GLN A 68 -13.23 -24.17 10.01
N VAL A 69 -14.38 -23.67 9.55
CA VAL A 69 -14.48 -22.32 8.99
C VAL A 69 -14.19 -21.27 10.05
N ARG A 70 -14.73 -21.42 11.27
CA ARG A 70 -14.48 -20.49 12.38
C ARG A 70 -13.02 -20.48 12.83
N GLU A 71 -12.40 -21.66 12.91
CA GLU A 71 -10.98 -21.79 13.21
C GLU A 71 -10.11 -21.14 12.13
N ALA A 72 -10.41 -21.40 10.85
CA ALA A 72 -9.72 -20.79 9.73
C ALA A 72 -9.85 -19.25 9.74
N LEU A 73 -11.05 -18.71 9.97
CA LEU A 73 -11.27 -17.27 10.09
C LEU A 73 -10.43 -16.65 11.20
N ARG A 74 -10.27 -17.33 12.34
CA ARG A 74 -9.40 -16.86 13.43
C ARG A 74 -7.94 -16.79 13.00
N TYR A 75 -7.42 -17.85 12.36
CA TYR A 75 -6.04 -17.84 11.85
C TYR A 75 -5.83 -16.78 10.76
N TYR A 76 -6.77 -16.65 9.82
CA TYR A 76 -6.70 -15.62 8.78
C TYR A 76 -6.76 -14.21 9.36
N THR A 77 -7.54 -13.99 10.42
CA THR A 77 -7.57 -12.69 11.11
C THR A 77 -6.21 -12.38 11.74
N ILE A 78 -5.57 -13.36 12.39
CA ILE A 78 -4.24 -13.18 12.99
C ILE A 78 -3.18 -12.93 11.91
N GLU A 79 -3.16 -13.75 10.86
CA GLU A 79 -2.22 -13.63 9.72
C GLU A 79 -2.35 -12.27 9.03
N SER A 80 -3.59 -11.85 8.72
CA SER A 80 -3.86 -10.55 8.09
C SER A 80 -3.51 -9.38 9.01
N THR A 81 -3.80 -9.49 10.31
CA THR A 81 -3.43 -8.45 11.29
C THR A 81 -1.91 -8.29 11.36
N MET A 82 -1.16 -9.39 11.46
CA MET A 82 0.30 -9.35 11.46
C MET A 82 0.86 -8.78 10.14
N ALA A 83 0.25 -9.15 9.01
CA ALA A 83 0.64 -8.66 7.69
C ALA A 83 0.42 -7.15 7.51
N LEU A 84 -0.51 -6.53 8.26
CA LEU A 84 -0.73 -5.07 8.25
C LEU A 84 0.09 -4.33 9.31
N VAL A 85 0.33 -4.94 10.48
CA VAL A 85 1.11 -4.34 11.56
C VAL A 85 2.57 -4.12 11.16
N VAL A 86 3.19 -5.07 10.43
CA VAL A 86 4.60 -4.95 10.03
C VAL A 86 4.83 -3.77 9.08
N PRO A 87 4.09 -3.60 7.96
CA PRO A 87 4.18 -2.40 7.12
C PRO A 87 3.85 -1.11 7.86
N PHE A 88 2.86 -1.13 8.76
CA PHE A 88 2.55 0.03 9.60
C PHE A 88 3.76 0.47 10.44
N MET A 89 4.44 -0.47 11.10
CA MET A 89 5.67 -0.19 11.86
C MET A 89 6.80 0.35 10.96
N ILE A 90 6.97 -0.22 9.76
CA ILE A 90 7.99 0.24 8.82
C ILE A 90 7.70 1.69 8.39
N ASN A 91 6.47 1.99 7.99
CA ASN A 91 6.05 3.34 7.61
C ASN A 91 6.23 4.31 8.77
N LEU A 92 5.87 3.91 9.99
CA LEU A 92 6.10 4.73 11.19
C LEU A 92 7.59 5.06 11.38
N PHE A 93 8.49 4.07 11.25
CA PHE A 93 9.93 4.29 11.39
C PHE A 93 10.48 5.19 10.29
N VAL A 94 10.12 4.92 9.03
CA VAL A 94 10.57 5.67 7.85
C VAL A 94 10.12 7.14 7.97
N THR A 95 8.82 7.38 8.19
CA THR A 95 8.27 8.72 8.33
C THR A 95 8.89 9.47 9.52
N THR A 96 9.12 8.82 10.65
CA THR A 96 9.73 9.47 11.82
C THR A 96 11.19 9.86 11.58
N VAL A 97 11.98 8.97 10.97
CA VAL A 97 13.40 9.22 10.66
C VAL A 97 13.53 10.40 9.70
N PHE A 98 12.69 10.45 8.66
CA PHE A 98 12.70 11.55 7.71
C PHE A 98 12.10 12.83 8.27
N ALA A 99 11.02 12.77 9.06
CA ALA A 99 10.48 13.94 9.74
C ALA A 99 11.55 14.59 10.63
N LYS A 100 12.29 13.82 11.43
CA LYS A 100 13.38 14.38 12.25
C LYS A 100 14.58 14.89 11.44
N GLY A 101 14.68 14.52 10.16
CA GLY A 101 15.71 14.99 9.24
C GLY A 101 15.34 16.29 8.52
N PHE A 102 14.14 16.34 7.98
CA PHE A 102 13.70 17.36 7.04
C PHE A 102 12.68 18.34 7.65
N TYR A 103 12.08 18.06 8.80
CA TYR A 103 11.08 18.95 9.38
C TYR A 103 11.67 20.33 9.71
N GLY A 104 11.09 21.38 9.13
CA GLY A 104 11.54 22.77 9.29
C GLY A 104 12.69 23.19 8.36
N THR A 105 13.16 22.32 7.45
CA THR A 105 14.16 22.69 6.43
C THR A 105 13.49 23.18 5.14
N LYS A 106 14.23 23.93 4.31
CA LYS A 106 13.73 24.36 2.98
C LYS A 106 13.52 23.20 2.01
N GLU A 107 14.17 22.06 2.26
CA GLU A 107 14.07 20.83 1.46
C GLU A 107 12.84 19.97 1.83
N ALA A 108 12.12 20.31 2.91
CA ALA A 108 10.94 19.59 3.35
C ALA A 108 9.83 19.50 2.28
N GLY A 109 9.79 20.46 1.35
CA GLY A 109 8.79 20.51 0.28
C GLY A 109 9.06 19.55 -0.88
N ASN A 110 10.32 19.15 -1.11
CA ASN A 110 10.74 18.36 -2.28
C ASN A 110 11.54 17.11 -1.85
N ILE A 111 10.94 16.29 -0.99
CA ILE A 111 11.55 15.04 -0.53
C ILE A 111 11.40 13.98 -1.63
N GLY A 112 12.43 13.84 -2.47
CA GLY A 112 12.53 12.79 -3.48
C GLY A 112 13.23 11.51 -2.97
N LEU A 113 13.10 10.42 -3.74
CA LEU A 113 13.77 9.14 -3.46
C LEU A 113 15.31 9.26 -3.43
N GLU A 114 15.85 10.15 -4.26
CA GLU A 114 17.29 10.46 -4.33
C GLU A 114 17.76 11.23 -3.09
N ASN A 115 17.13 12.37 -2.79
CA ASN A 115 17.42 13.20 -1.62
C ASN A 115 17.31 12.43 -0.31
N ALA A 116 16.30 11.56 -0.19
CA ALA A 116 16.13 10.65 0.94
C ALA A 116 17.34 9.72 1.11
N GLY A 117 17.86 9.16 0.02
CA GLY A 117 19.05 8.31 0.01
C GLY A 117 20.32 9.06 0.44
N HIS A 118 20.51 10.28 -0.10
CA HIS A 118 21.65 11.13 0.27
C HIS A 118 21.61 11.53 1.75
N PHE A 119 20.45 11.90 2.28
CA PHE A 119 20.27 12.20 3.69
C PHE A 119 20.63 11.01 4.60
N LEU A 120 20.19 9.80 4.23
CA LEU A 120 20.53 8.59 4.99
C LEU A 120 22.03 8.31 4.96
N GLN A 121 22.69 8.54 3.81
CA GLN A 121 24.13 8.40 3.68
C GLN A 121 24.89 9.43 4.51
N GLU A 122 24.46 10.69 4.54
CA GLU A 122 25.14 11.74 5.31
C GLU A 122 24.99 11.51 6.82
N LYS A 123 23.79 11.18 7.28
CA LYS A 123 23.48 11.09 8.72
C LYS A 123 23.89 9.76 9.36
N PHE A 124 23.81 8.66 8.62
CA PHE A 124 24.05 7.32 9.14
C PHE A 124 25.23 6.60 8.48
N GLY A 125 25.82 7.17 7.42
CA GLY A 125 26.96 6.59 6.72
C GLY A 125 28.26 6.61 7.54
N GLY A 126 29.37 6.28 6.88
CA GLY A 126 30.69 6.13 7.51
C GLY A 126 31.06 4.70 7.91
N GLY A 127 30.23 3.71 7.57
CA GLY A 127 30.56 2.28 7.69
C GLY A 127 31.20 1.69 6.42
N PHE A 128 31.54 0.40 6.46
CA PHE A 128 32.20 -0.31 5.36
C PHE A 128 31.39 -0.34 4.05
N PHE A 129 30.06 -0.26 4.12
CA PHE A 129 29.17 -0.19 2.95
C PHE A 129 28.35 1.12 2.96
N PRO A 130 28.30 1.87 1.84
CA PRO A 130 27.44 3.04 1.73
C PRO A 130 25.96 2.66 1.84
N ILE A 131 25.25 3.39 2.71
CA ILE A 131 23.81 3.23 2.95
C ILE A 131 23.00 3.59 1.71
N LEU A 132 23.51 4.48 0.87
CA LEU A 132 22.90 4.81 -0.43
C LEU A 132 22.66 3.55 -1.29
N TYR A 133 23.62 2.63 -1.33
CA TYR A 133 23.45 1.37 -2.07
C TYR A 133 22.45 0.43 -1.40
N ILE A 134 22.41 0.38 -0.06
CA ILE A 134 21.42 -0.41 0.67
C ILE A 134 20.01 0.12 0.40
N TRP A 135 19.84 1.44 0.34
CA TRP A 135 18.60 2.10 -0.05
C TRP A 135 18.21 1.75 -1.49
N GLY A 136 19.13 1.88 -2.45
CA GLY A 136 18.88 1.52 -3.85
C GLY A 136 18.51 0.04 -4.04
N ILE A 137 19.24 -0.88 -3.40
CA ILE A 137 18.91 -2.32 -3.41
C ILE A 137 17.53 -2.56 -2.77
N GLY A 138 17.21 -1.82 -1.71
CA GLY A 138 15.91 -1.84 -1.06
C GLY A 138 14.77 -1.43 -2.00
N LEU A 139 14.95 -0.34 -2.74
CA LEU A 139 13.99 0.13 -3.74
C LEU A 139 13.81 -0.90 -4.88
N LEU A 140 14.90 -1.49 -5.37
CA LEU A 140 14.84 -2.56 -6.37
C LEU A 140 14.11 -3.81 -5.84
N ALA A 141 14.37 -4.21 -4.60
CA ALA A 141 13.69 -5.33 -3.96
C ALA A 141 12.18 -5.06 -3.76
N ALA A 142 11.81 -3.83 -3.40
CA ALA A 142 10.40 -3.43 -3.28
C ALA A 142 9.68 -3.50 -4.64
N GLY A 143 10.32 -3.01 -5.72
CA GLY A 143 9.77 -3.07 -7.06
C GLY A 143 9.58 -4.51 -7.59
N THR A 144 10.53 -5.40 -7.32
CA THR A 144 10.39 -6.82 -7.70
C THR A 144 9.30 -7.53 -6.92
N SER A 145 9.19 -7.28 -5.61
CA SER A 145 8.11 -7.80 -4.77
C SER A 145 6.73 -7.35 -5.25
N SER A 146 6.57 -6.05 -5.54
CA SER A 146 5.32 -5.48 -6.08
C SER A 146 4.91 -6.14 -7.41
N THR A 147 5.88 -6.42 -8.28
CA THR A 147 5.60 -7.10 -9.55
C THR A 147 5.03 -8.52 -9.33
N ILE A 148 5.58 -9.28 -8.38
CA ILE A 148 5.08 -10.62 -8.08
C ILE A 148 3.62 -10.55 -7.61
N THR A 149 3.33 -9.68 -6.64
CA THR A 149 1.99 -9.44 -6.11
C THR A 149 1.01 -9.02 -7.22
N GLY A 150 1.39 -8.05 -8.06
CA GLY A 150 0.59 -7.60 -9.19
C GLY A 150 0.28 -8.70 -10.20
N THR A 151 1.26 -9.56 -10.52
CA THR A 151 1.02 -10.69 -11.43
C THR A 151 0.10 -11.75 -10.83
N TYR A 152 0.12 -11.98 -9.51
CA TYR A 152 -0.82 -12.89 -8.86
C TYR A 152 -2.22 -12.31 -8.79
N ALA A 153 -2.36 -11.05 -8.38
CA ALA A 153 -3.66 -10.37 -8.36
C ALA A 153 -4.31 -10.35 -9.75
N GLY A 154 -3.54 -10.00 -10.78
CA GLY A 154 -3.99 -10.03 -12.17
C GLY A 154 -4.42 -11.42 -12.64
N GLN A 155 -3.83 -12.50 -12.11
CA GLN A 155 -4.29 -13.86 -12.42
C GLN A 155 -5.72 -14.10 -12.00
N PHE A 156 -6.02 -13.77 -10.75
CA PHE A 156 -7.33 -14.04 -10.15
C PHE A 156 -8.39 -13.14 -10.76
N ILE A 157 -8.06 -11.87 -11.03
CA ILE A 157 -8.97 -10.95 -11.70
C ILE A 157 -9.26 -11.42 -13.13
N MET A 158 -8.23 -11.74 -13.95
CA MET A 158 -8.43 -12.18 -15.33
C MET A 158 -9.15 -13.53 -15.43
N SER A 159 -8.82 -14.47 -14.54
CA SER A 159 -9.46 -15.79 -14.53
C SER A 159 -10.88 -15.75 -13.95
N GLY A 160 -11.15 -14.86 -12.99
CA GLY A 160 -12.45 -14.73 -12.35
C GLY A 160 -13.44 -13.90 -13.17
N PHE A 161 -13.05 -12.72 -13.65
CA PHE A 161 -13.94 -11.80 -14.36
C PHE A 161 -13.96 -12.02 -15.88
N LEU A 162 -12.81 -12.29 -16.51
CA LEU A 162 -12.71 -12.44 -17.97
C LEU A 162 -12.62 -13.91 -18.43
N ASN A 163 -12.59 -14.88 -17.51
CA ASN A 163 -12.30 -16.29 -17.79
C ASN A 163 -11.05 -16.51 -18.68
N TRP A 164 -10.10 -15.58 -18.63
CA TRP A 164 -8.94 -15.58 -19.52
C TRP A 164 -7.70 -16.17 -18.80
N ARG A 165 -7.23 -17.32 -19.28
CA ARG A 165 -6.08 -18.04 -18.72
C ARG A 165 -4.80 -17.78 -19.53
N LEU A 166 -4.08 -16.73 -19.17
CA LEU A 166 -2.75 -16.43 -19.73
C LEU A 166 -1.62 -17.11 -18.93
N LYS A 167 -0.53 -17.48 -19.63
CA LYS A 167 0.71 -17.95 -18.99
C LYS A 167 1.30 -16.81 -18.14
N LYS A 168 1.91 -17.17 -16.99
CA LYS A 168 2.46 -16.20 -16.01
C LYS A 168 3.41 -15.18 -16.65
N TRP A 169 4.33 -15.63 -17.50
CA TRP A 169 5.31 -14.76 -18.16
C TRP A 169 4.68 -13.81 -19.19
N ILE A 170 3.69 -14.27 -19.95
CA ILE A 170 2.97 -13.42 -20.93
C ILE A 170 2.20 -12.32 -20.20
N ARG A 171 1.49 -12.67 -19.12
CA ARG A 171 0.78 -11.68 -18.30
C ARG A 171 1.73 -10.65 -17.70
N ALA A 172 2.86 -11.10 -17.16
CA ALA A 172 3.88 -10.21 -16.60
C ALA A 172 4.48 -9.30 -17.68
N LEU A 173 4.72 -9.81 -18.88
CA LEU A 173 5.23 -9.01 -19.99
C LEU A 173 4.23 -7.93 -20.40
N ILE A 174 2.97 -8.30 -20.64
CA ILE A 174 1.91 -7.36 -21.04
C ILE A 174 1.76 -6.24 -20.02
N THR A 175 1.56 -6.59 -18.74
CA THR A 175 1.37 -5.61 -17.67
C THR A 175 2.58 -4.69 -17.49
N ARG A 176 3.80 -5.22 -17.62
CA ARG A 176 5.03 -4.41 -17.56
C ARG A 176 5.21 -3.53 -18.79
N SER A 177 4.88 -4.01 -19.98
CA SER A 177 4.93 -3.19 -21.20
C SER A 177 3.98 -2.00 -21.09
N PHE A 178 2.75 -2.21 -20.60
CA PHE A 178 1.80 -1.12 -20.37
C PHE A 178 2.26 -0.11 -19.31
N ALA A 179 3.06 -0.51 -18.32
CA ALA A 179 3.62 0.41 -17.33
C ALA A 179 4.88 1.13 -17.83
N ILE A 180 5.81 0.39 -18.44
CA ILE A 180 7.14 0.89 -18.80
C ILE A 180 7.09 1.75 -20.07
N VAL A 181 6.31 1.36 -21.08
CA VAL A 181 6.28 2.08 -22.37
C VAL A 181 5.84 3.54 -22.19
N PRO A 182 4.70 3.86 -21.55
CA PRO A 182 4.31 5.25 -21.34
C PRO A 182 5.33 6.04 -20.52
N THR A 183 5.89 5.42 -19.49
CA THR A 183 6.88 6.04 -18.61
C THR A 183 8.15 6.42 -19.38
N ILE A 184 8.70 5.50 -20.19
CA ILE A 184 9.88 5.76 -21.02
C ILE A 184 9.57 6.80 -22.09
N THR A 185 8.41 6.72 -22.74
CA THR A 185 8.00 7.70 -23.75
C THR A 185 7.97 9.11 -23.14
N ILE A 186 7.32 9.29 -21.98
CA ILE A 186 7.27 10.59 -21.31
C ILE A 186 8.68 11.04 -20.90
N ALA A 187 9.50 10.17 -20.32
CA ALA A 187 10.86 10.52 -19.91
C ALA A 187 11.75 10.98 -21.09
N LEU A 188 11.64 10.33 -22.25
CA LEU A 188 12.42 10.67 -23.45
C LEU A 188 11.91 11.93 -24.16
N TYR A 189 10.58 12.13 -24.24
CA TYR A 189 10.01 13.31 -24.91
C TYR A 189 10.17 14.60 -24.10
N PHE A 190 10.12 14.51 -22.76
CA PHE A 190 10.19 15.66 -21.86
C PHE A 190 11.58 15.87 -21.22
N ASN A 191 12.63 15.19 -21.71
CA ASN A 191 14.00 15.28 -21.17
C ASN A 191 14.06 15.14 -19.64
N ALA A 192 13.27 14.20 -19.09
CA ALA A 192 13.13 14.00 -17.65
C ALA A 192 12.74 15.25 -16.84
N SER A 193 11.91 16.16 -17.39
CA SER A 193 11.35 17.23 -16.57
C SER A 193 10.40 16.65 -15.51
N ASP A 194 10.71 16.89 -14.22
CA ASP A 194 9.94 16.39 -13.08
C ASP A 194 8.43 16.62 -13.21
N SER A 195 8.03 17.75 -13.81
CA SER A 195 6.62 18.12 -14.01
C SER A 195 5.79 17.11 -14.82
N ALA A 196 6.36 16.45 -15.83
CA ALA A 196 5.61 15.51 -16.67
C ALA A 196 5.44 14.14 -15.98
N LEU A 197 6.41 13.76 -15.14
CA LEU A 197 6.33 12.57 -14.31
C LEU A 197 5.39 12.77 -13.13
N ASP A 198 5.35 13.97 -12.56
CA ASP A 198 4.39 14.34 -11.52
C ASP A 198 2.96 14.25 -12.04
N VAL A 199 2.69 14.81 -13.24
CA VAL A 199 1.38 14.68 -13.90
C VAL A 199 1.03 13.20 -14.14
N LEU A 200 1.97 12.38 -14.61
CA LEU A 200 1.73 10.95 -14.79
C LEU A 200 1.36 10.26 -13.46
N ASN A 201 2.08 10.57 -12.38
CA ASN A 201 1.82 10.03 -11.05
C ASN A 201 0.44 10.45 -10.53
N GLU A 202 0.06 11.70 -10.74
CA GLU A 202 -1.27 12.23 -10.39
C GLU A 202 -2.38 11.46 -11.13
N TRP A 203 -2.23 11.25 -12.44
CA TRP A 203 -3.17 10.42 -13.22
C TRP A 203 -3.23 8.97 -12.73
N LEU A 204 -2.11 8.38 -12.32
CA LEU A 204 -2.08 7.03 -11.76
C LEU A 204 -2.83 6.97 -10.42
N ASN A 205 -2.67 7.97 -9.56
CA ASN A 205 -3.40 8.09 -8.30
C ASN A 205 -4.91 8.22 -8.56
N VAL A 206 -5.33 9.10 -9.46
CA VAL A 206 -6.74 9.24 -9.87
C VAL A 206 -7.32 7.92 -10.36
N LEU A 207 -6.59 7.19 -11.21
CA LEU A 207 -7.01 5.87 -11.69
C LEU A 207 -7.13 4.84 -10.56
N GLN A 208 -6.26 4.89 -9.55
CA GLN A 208 -6.32 4.02 -8.38
C GLN A 208 -7.54 4.36 -7.51
N SER A 209 -7.82 5.64 -7.29
CA SER A 209 -8.97 6.13 -6.52
C SER A 209 -10.30 5.70 -7.13
N ILE A 210 -10.43 5.77 -8.46
CA ILE A 210 -11.62 5.29 -9.17
C ILE A 210 -11.86 3.79 -8.89
N GLN A 211 -10.81 2.97 -8.78
CA GLN A 211 -10.93 1.52 -8.59
C GLN A 211 -11.41 1.09 -7.19
N ILE A 212 -11.16 1.91 -6.16
CA ILE A 212 -11.48 1.58 -4.75
C ILE A 212 -12.98 1.27 -4.55
N PRO A 213 -13.94 2.12 -4.94
CA PRO A 213 -15.37 1.81 -4.80
C PRO A 213 -15.80 0.54 -5.54
N PHE A 214 -15.27 0.29 -6.74
CA PHE A 214 -15.63 -0.91 -7.52
C PHE A 214 -15.16 -2.21 -6.86
N ALA A 215 -14.12 -2.17 -6.02
CA ALA A 215 -13.69 -3.32 -5.24
C ALA A 215 -14.44 -3.42 -3.90
N LEU A 216 -14.59 -2.31 -3.17
CA LEU A 216 -15.12 -2.31 -1.80
C LEU A 216 -16.65 -2.45 -1.75
N ILE A 217 -17.41 -1.79 -2.63
CA ILE A 217 -18.88 -1.83 -2.60
C ILE A 217 -19.40 -3.27 -2.84
N PRO A 218 -18.93 -4.00 -3.87
CA PRO A 218 -19.35 -5.39 -4.07
C PRO A 218 -18.90 -6.29 -2.92
N LEU A 219 -17.68 -6.09 -2.39
CA LEU A 219 -17.18 -6.85 -1.26
C LEU A 219 -18.11 -6.71 -0.05
N VAL A 220 -18.37 -5.48 0.40
CA VAL A 220 -19.23 -5.20 1.56
C VAL A 220 -20.63 -5.75 1.33
N THR A 221 -21.16 -5.64 0.11
CA THR A 221 -22.47 -6.19 -0.26
C THR A 221 -22.48 -7.71 -0.14
N LEU A 222 -21.44 -8.41 -0.61
CA LEU A 222 -21.35 -9.86 -0.53
C LEU A 222 -21.20 -10.35 0.90
N VAL A 223 -20.34 -9.73 1.71
CA VAL A 223 -20.15 -10.14 3.12
C VAL A 223 -21.33 -9.78 4.03
N SER A 224 -22.23 -8.89 3.59
CA SER A 224 -23.46 -8.52 4.30
C SER A 224 -24.66 -9.41 3.93
N LYS A 225 -24.58 -10.19 2.85
CA LYS A 225 -25.68 -11.06 2.40
C LYS A 225 -25.65 -12.40 3.13
N GLU A 226 -26.75 -12.69 3.83
CA GLU A 226 -26.94 -13.97 4.53
C GLU A 226 -26.96 -15.17 3.58
N GLN A 227 -27.47 -14.99 2.35
CA GLN A 227 -27.44 -16.02 1.31
C GLN A 227 -26.03 -16.46 0.90
N VAL A 228 -25.02 -15.59 1.06
CA VAL A 228 -23.63 -15.86 0.67
C VAL A 228 -22.80 -16.29 1.89
N MET A 229 -22.96 -15.61 3.02
CA MET A 229 -22.13 -15.79 4.21
C MET A 229 -22.72 -16.69 5.29
N GLY A 230 -24.03 -16.97 5.22
CA GLY A 230 -24.76 -17.71 6.27
C GLY A 230 -24.53 -17.12 7.66
N VAL A 231 -24.13 -17.98 8.59
CA VAL A 231 -23.85 -17.65 10.00
C VAL A 231 -22.66 -16.68 10.16
N PHE A 232 -21.80 -16.51 9.15
CA PHE A 232 -20.61 -15.66 9.20
C PHE A 232 -20.81 -14.25 8.63
N LYS A 233 -22.06 -13.80 8.46
CA LYS A 233 -22.41 -12.45 8.00
C LYS A 233 -21.86 -11.37 8.93
N ILE A 234 -21.41 -10.26 8.34
CA ILE A 234 -20.95 -9.10 9.12
C ILE A 234 -22.11 -8.36 9.81
N GLY A 235 -21.84 -7.81 11.00
CA GLY A 235 -22.82 -7.00 11.73
C GLY A 235 -23.10 -5.65 11.07
N PRO A 236 -24.28 -5.05 11.33
CA PRO A 236 -24.68 -3.77 10.72
C PRO A 236 -23.74 -2.61 11.08
N ARG A 237 -23.11 -2.65 12.26
CA ARG A 237 -22.11 -1.64 12.67
C ARG A 237 -20.89 -1.67 11.76
N THR A 238 -20.32 -2.85 11.52
CA THR A 238 -19.15 -3.03 10.64
C THR A 238 -19.48 -2.63 9.21
N GLN A 239 -20.68 -2.96 8.73
CA GLN A 239 -21.15 -2.55 7.41
C GLN A 239 -21.20 -1.03 7.27
N VAL A 240 -21.78 -0.31 8.23
CA VAL A 240 -21.85 1.16 8.22
C VAL A 240 -20.45 1.77 8.28
N ILE A 241 -19.54 1.23 9.10
CA ILE A 241 -18.15 1.70 9.18
C ILE A 241 -17.45 1.54 7.83
N CYS A 242 -17.53 0.36 7.20
CA CYS A 242 -16.91 0.11 5.90
C CYS A 242 -17.48 0.99 4.78
N LEU A 243 -18.80 1.21 4.76
CA LEU A 243 -19.43 2.09 3.78
C LEU A 243 -19.05 3.56 4.01
N THR A 244 -19.01 4.02 5.25
CA THR A 244 -18.58 5.38 5.60
C THR A 244 -17.13 5.60 5.20
N TYR A 245 -16.27 4.62 5.45
CA TYR A 245 -14.87 4.66 5.03
C TYR A 245 -14.73 4.71 3.51
N THR A 246 -15.50 3.87 2.80
CA THR A 246 -15.50 3.85 1.33
C THR A 246 -15.96 5.20 0.77
N ALA A 247 -17.03 5.78 1.33
CA ALA A 247 -17.50 7.11 0.94
C ALA A 247 -16.47 8.21 1.24
N TYR A 248 -15.77 8.13 2.36
CA TYR A 248 -14.71 9.06 2.73
C TYR A 248 -13.51 8.98 1.78
N SER A 249 -13.04 7.78 1.45
CA SER A 249 -11.95 7.59 0.48
C SER A 249 -12.30 8.18 -0.87
N ILE A 250 -13.53 7.95 -1.35
CA ILE A 250 -14.02 8.54 -2.61
C ILE A 250 -14.02 10.07 -2.52
N SER A 251 -14.61 10.64 -1.46
CA SER A 251 -14.76 12.08 -1.30
C SER A 251 -13.44 12.83 -1.15
N SER A 252 -12.43 12.20 -0.54
CA SER A 252 -11.15 12.86 -0.31
C SER A 252 -10.22 12.81 -1.52
N ASP A 253 -10.39 11.82 -2.40
CA ASP A 253 -9.61 11.70 -3.64
C ASP A 253 -10.12 12.64 -4.75
N TYR A 254 -11.38 13.10 -4.70
CA TYR A 254 -11.92 14.10 -5.64
C TYR A 254 -11.42 15.54 -5.38
N HIS A 255 -10.69 15.75 -4.28
CA HIS A 255 -10.13 17.06 -3.90
C HIS A 255 -8.60 17.14 -4.08
N GLU A 256 -7.97 16.10 -4.65
CA GLU A 256 -6.68 16.22 -5.34
C GLU A 256 -6.91 16.78 -6.75
#